data_AF-A0A067ML19-F1
#
_entry.id   AF-A0A067ML19-F1
#
_cell.length_a   1.000
_cell.length_b   1.000
_cell.length_c   1.000
_cell.angle_alpha   90.00
_cell.angle_beta   90.00
_cell.angle_gamma   90.00
#
_symmetry.space_group_name_H-M   'P 1'
#
loop_
_entity.id
_entity.type
_entity.pdbx_description
1 polymer ?
#
loop_
_entity_poly.entity_id
_entity_poly.type
_entity_poly.pdbx_seq_one_letter_code
_entity_poly.pdbx_strand_id
1 'polypeptide(L)'
;MSPPLQILSVGCAAVIIAAKAFWMHPGDIRQQDITVSAEHYMQSSTADHVRLAVLEAFQDAPSRWYNTSEGKAALLGVVLNNQMSHAS
;
A
#
# COMPACT_ATOMS: atom_id res chain seq x y z
N MET A 1 16.32 -1.36 2.15
CA MET A 1 15.42 -0.38 2.79
C MET A 1 15.76 -0.31 4.27
N SER A 2 15.63 0.87 4.88
CA SER A 2 15.74 1.00 6.33
C SER A 2 14.54 0.34 7.03
N PRO A 3 14.66 -0.06 8.32
CA PRO A 3 13.56 -0.68 9.05
C PRO A 3 12.25 0.14 9.07
N PRO A 4 12.26 1.47 9.25
CA PRO A 4 11.03 2.27 9.18
C PRO A 4 10.33 2.19 7.81
N LEU A 5 11.09 2.23 6.71
CA LEU A 5 10.53 2.16 5.36
C LEU A 5 9.94 0.78 5.06
N GLN A 6 10.52 -0.29 5.61
CA GLN A 6 9.96 -1.64 5.50
C GLN A 6 8.59 -1.72 6.18
N ILE A 7 8.46 -1.17 7.40
CA ILE A 7 7.20 -1.12 8.12
C ILE A 7 6.14 -0.35 7.33
N LEU A 8 6.50 0.80 6.75
CA LEU A 8 5.59 1.57 5.91
C LEU A 8 5.13 0.80 4.67
N SER A 9 6.05 0.09 4.01
CA SER A 9 5.73 -0.72 2.83
C SER A 9 4.79 -1.88 3.17
N VAL A 10 4.99 -2.54 4.31
CA VAL A 10 4.08 -3.58 4.80
C VAL A 10 2.70 -2.99 5.15
N GLY A 11 2.67 -1.81 5.77
CA GLY A 11 1.42 -1.09 6.04
C GLY A 11 0.66 -0.76 4.76
N CYS A 12 1.33 -0.20 3.74
CA CYS A 12 0.73 0.06 2.43
C CYS A 12 0.22 -1.23 1.77
N ALA A 13 0.99 -2.32 1.82
CA ALA A 13 0.58 -3.62 1.29
C ALA A 13 -0.73 -4.10 1.93
N ALA A 14 -0.83 -4.05 3.26
CA ALA A 14 -2.04 -4.46 3.98
C ALA A 14 -3.26 -3.62 3.58
N VAL A 15 -3.11 -2.30 3.46
CA VAL A 15 -4.19 -1.40 3.03
C VAL A 15 -4.60 -1.67 1.58
N ILE A 16 -3.64 -1.91 0.69
CA ILE A 16 -3.91 -2.20 -0.72
C ILE A 16 -4.65 -3.53 -0.90
N ILE A 17 -4.21 -4.58 -0.20
CA ILE A 17 -4.84 -5.90 -0.20
C ILE A 17 -6.27 -5.80 0.34
N ALA A 18 -6.45 -5.12 1.47
CA ALA A 18 -7.78 -4.88 2.03
C ALA A 18 -8.65 -4.09 1.05
N ALA A 19 -8.16 -2.97 0.50
CA ALA A 19 -8.92 -2.19 -0.47
C ALA A 19 -9.35 -3.05 -1.66
N LYS A 20 -8.48 -3.90 -2.22
CA LYS A 20 -8.84 -4.80 -3.32
C LYS A 20 -9.91 -5.82 -2.91
N ALA A 21 -9.77 -6.47 -1.75
CA ALA A 21 -10.77 -7.42 -1.27
C ALA A 21 -12.13 -6.75 -1.01
N PHE A 22 -12.12 -5.62 -0.32
CA PHE A 22 -13.32 -4.91 0.13
C PHE A 22 -14.04 -4.16 -0.99
N TRP A 23 -13.31 -3.62 -1.95
CA TRP A 23 -13.90 -2.87 -3.06
C TRP A 23 -14.50 -3.78 -4.13
N MET A 24 -13.92 -4.96 -4.35
CA MET A 24 -14.43 -5.93 -5.32
C MET A 24 -15.69 -6.64 -4.81
N HIS A 25 -15.82 -6.86 -3.50
CA HIS A 25 -16.93 -7.61 -2.90
C HIS A 25 -17.54 -6.84 -1.71
N PRO A 26 -18.22 -5.71 -1.96
CA PRO A 26 -18.82 -4.92 -0.89
C PRO A 26 -19.92 -5.72 -0.16
N GLY A 27 -19.74 -5.95 1.14
CA GLY A 27 -20.79 -6.47 2.05
C GLY A 27 -20.78 -7.97 2.36
N ASP A 28 -20.05 -8.81 1.61
CA ASP A 28 -19.87 -10.25 1.92
C ASP A 28 -18.43 -10.69 1.64
N ILE A 29 -17.49 -10.12 2.41
CA ILE A 29 -16.08 -10.51 2.30
C ILE A 29 -15.84 -11.78 3.09
N ARG A 30 -15.25 -12.75 2.42
CA ARG A 30 -14.78 -13.99 3.01
C ARG A 30 -13.28 -13.95 3.13
N GLN A 31 -12.76 -14.81 4.01
CA GLN A 31 -11.32 -15.01 4.16
C GLN A 31 -10.64 -15.36 2.82
N GLN A 32 -11.35 -16.04 1.93
CA GLN A 32 -10.87 -16.40 0.60
C GLN A 32 -10.61 -15.15 -0.26
N ASP A 33 -11.45 -14.13 -0.21
CA ASP A 33 -11.29 -12.89 -1.00
C ASP A 33 -10.04 -12.10 -0.57
N ILE A 34 -9.76 -12.09 0.74
CA ILE A 34 -8.53 -11.51 1.30
C ILE A 34 -7.32 -12.32 0.83
N THR A 35 -7.41 -13.65 0.85
CA THR A 35 -6.33 -14.54 0.41
C THR A 35 -6.01 -14.36 -1.07
N VAL A 36 -7.03 -14.36 -1.93
CA VAL A 36 -6.89 -14.11 -3.38
C VAL A 36 -6.30 -12.73 -3.64
N SER A 37 -6.74 -11.70 -2.90
CA SER A 37 -6.20 -10.35 -3.04
C SER A 37 -4.73 -10.27 -2.60
N ALA A 38 -4.33 -11.01 -1.57
CA ALA A 38 -2.95 -11.10 -1.11
C ALA A 38 -2.07 -11.84 -2.12
N GLU A 39 -2.54 -12.97 -2.67
CA GLU A 39 -1.84 -13.71 -3.72
C GLU A 39 -1.65 -12.86 -4.97
N HIS A 40 -2.70 -12.17 -5.42
CA HIS A 40 -2.63 -11.23 -6.53
C HIS A 40 -1.60 -10.13 -6.25
N TYR A 41 -1.59 -9.53 -5.06
CA TYR A 41 -0.61 -8.53 -4.68
C TYR A 41 0.83 -9.07 -4.79
N MET A 42 1.09 -10.27 -4.27
CA MET A 42 2.41 -10.90 -4.27
C MET A 42 2.89 -11.33 -5.67
N GLN A 43 1.97 -11.79 -6.52
CA GLN A 43 2.28 -12.23 -7.88
C GLN A 43 2.39 -11.07 -8.86
N SER A 44 1.77 -9.93 -8.55
CA SER A 44 1.88 -8.70 -9.33
C SER A 44 3.19 -7.96 -9.04
N SER A 45 3.56 -7.01 -9.91
CA SER A 45 4.65 -6.06 -9.64
C SER A 45 4.28 -4.97 -8.63
N THR A 46 3.09 -5.03 -8.01
CA THR A 46 2.60 -4.00 -7.10
C THR A 46 3.49 -3.83 -5.87
N ALA A 47 4.05 -4.91 -5.33
CA ALA A 47 4.96 -4.83 -4.19
C ALA A 47 6.20 -3.98 -4.50
N ASP A 48 6.76 -4.11 -5.70
CA ASP A 48 7.91 -3.32 -6.14
C ASP A 48 7.52 -1.87 -6.41
N HIS A 49 6.36 -1.62 -7.01
CA HIS A 49 5.85 -0.27 -7.24
C HIS A 49 5.58 0.48 -5.92
N VAL A 50 4.94 -0.17 -4.95
CA VAL A 50 4.69 0.41 -3.63
C VAL A 50 6.00 0.71 -2.92
N ARG A 51 6.97 -0.21 -2.99
CA ARG A 51 8.29 0.01 -2.43
C ARG A 51 8.98 1.24 -3.04
N LEU A 52 8.97 1.37 -4.37
CA LEU A 52 9.56 2.52 -5.06
C LEU A 52 8.85 3.81 -4.68
N ALA A 53 7.52 3.83 -4.68
CA ALA A 53 6.73 5.00 -4.32
C ALA A 53 6.98 5.45 -2.86
N VAL A 54 7.12 4.51 -1.92
CA VAL A 54 7.50 4.80 -0.53
C VAL A 54 8.94 5.34 -0.46
N LEU A 55 9.87 4.79 -1.25
CA LEU A 55 11.25 5.30 -1.28
C LEU A 55 11.29 6.74 -1.81
N GLU A 56 10.60 7.03 -2.91
CA GLU A 56 10.54 8.36 -3.52
C GLU A 56 9.89 9.38 -2.59
N ALA A 57 8.75 9.02 -1.97
CA ALA A 57 8.04 9.90 -1.05
C ALA A 57 8.84 10.29 0.20
N PHE A 58 9.83 9.48 0.58
CA PHE A 58 10.57 9.65 1.84
C PHE A 58 12.10 9.68 1.66
N GLN A 59 12.61 9.87 0.44
CA GLN A 59 14.04 9.77 0.13
C GLN A 59 14.92 10.72 0.97
N ASP A 60 14.39 11.92 1.28
CA ASP A 60 15.07 13.00 2.02
C ASP A 60 14.44 13.26 3.40
N ALA A 61 13.52 12.39 3.83
CA ALA A 61 12.73 12.62 5.03
C ALA A 61 13.48 12.14 6.30
N PRO A 62 13.65 12.99 7.32
CA PRO A 62 14.08 12.54 8.65
C PRO A 62 13.10 11.49 9.19
N SER A 63 13.57 10.53 9.99
CA SER A 63 12.73 9.47 10.58
C SER A 63 11.53 9.96 11.42
N ARG A 64 11.50 11.25 11.82
CA ARG A 64 10.35 11.89 12.48
C ARG A 64 9.20 12.29 11.55
N TRP A 65 9.38 12.26 10.22
CA TRP A 65 8.39 12.74 9.26
C TRP A 65 7.20 11.80 9.04
N TYR A 66 7.32 10.51 9.36
CA TYR A 66 6.28 9.53 9.02
C TYR A 66 4.93 9.77 9.70
N ASN A 67 4.91 10.39 10.89
CA ASN A 67 3.68 10.64 11.65
C ASN A 67 3.19 12.09 11.55
N THR A 68 3.80 12.93 10.72
CA THR A 68 3.28 14.28 10.45
C THR A 68 2.08 14.20 9.50
N SER A 69 1.34 15.30 9.39
CA SER A 69 0.22 15.40 8.45
C SER A 69 0.69 15.17 7.01
N GLU A 70 1.85 15.69 6.65
CA GLU A 70 2.48 15.55 5.34
C GLU A 70 2.90 14.10 5.08
N GLY A 71 3.52 13.44 6.05
CA GLY A 71 3.91 12.02 5.94
C GLY A 71 2.70 11.11 5.74
N LYS A 72 1.60 11.36 6.48
CA LYS A 72 0.34 10.62 6.31
C LYS A 72 -0.30 10.87 4.94
N ALA A 73 -0.31 12.11 4.47
CA ALA A 73 -0.82 12.46 3.15
C ALA A 73 -0.02 11.78 2.03
N ALA A 74 1.31 11.71 2.15
CA ALA A 74 2.16 11.02 1.19
C ALA A 74 1.87 9.51 1.15
N LEU A 75 1.76 8.85 2.31
CA LEU A 75 1.39 7.42 2.38
C LEU A 75 0.00 7.15 1.78
N LEU A 76 -0.96 8.03 2.05
CA LEU A 76 -2.29 7.94 1.44
C LEU A 76 -2.20 8.07 -0.09
N GLY A 77 -1.40 9.01 -0.60
CA GLY A 77 -1.14 9.17 -2.02
C GLY A 77 -0.59 7.90 -2.68
N VAL A 78 0.38 7.24 -2.04
CA VAL A 78 0.93 5.96 -2.52
C VAL A 78 -0.18 4.90 -2.67
N VAL A 79 -1.03 4.76 -1.66
CA VAL A 79 -2.14 3.79 -1.67
C VAL A 79 -3.17 4.13 -2.76
N LEU A 80 -3.61 5.38 -2.84
CA LEU A 80 -4.63 5.81 -3.81
C LEU A 80 -4.13 5.66 -5.25
N ASN A 81 -2.90 6.09 -5.53
CA ASN A 81 -2.30 5.96 -6.86
C ASN A 81 -2.21 4.50 -7.29
N ASN A 82 -1.87 3.60 -6.36
CA ASN A 82 -1.89 2.18 -6.67
C ASN A 82 -3.29 1.69 -7.05
N GLN A 83 -4.33 2.03 -6.27
CA GLN A 83 -5.68 1.59 -6.58
C GLN A 83 -6.17 2.10 -7.95
N MET A 84 -5.93 3.38 -8.26
CA MET A 84 -6.32 3.97 -9.54
C MET A 84 -5.61 3.31 -10.74
N SER A 85 -4.34 2.91 -10.58
CA SER A 85 -3.60 2.21 -11.64
C SER A 85 -4.18 0.84 -12.01
N HIS A 86 -4.97 0.24 -11.12
CA HIS A 86 -5.63 -1.06 -11.33
C HIS A 86 -7.11 -0.93 -11.76
N ALA A 87 -7.67 0.28 -11.77
CA ALA A 87 -9.07 0.54 -12.14
C ALA A 87 -9.25 0.95 -13.61
N SER A 88 -8.19 0.84 -14.42
CA SER A 88 -8.16 1.18 -15.86
C SER A 88 -8.25 -0.06 -16.74
#